data_AF-T0NAM9-F1
#
_entry.id   AF-T0NAM9-F1
#
_cell.length_a   1.000
_cell.length_b   1.000
_cell.length_c   1.000
_cell.angle_alpha   90.00
_cell.angle_beta   90.00
_cell.angle_gamma   90.00
#
_symmetry.space_group_name_H-M   'P 1'
#
loop_
_entity.id
_entity.type
_entity.pdbx_description
1 polymer ?
#
loop_
_entity_poly.entity_id
_entity_poly.type
_entity_poly.pdbx_seq_one_letter_code
_entity_poly.pdbx_strand_id
1 'polypeptide(L)'
;MNKEKKDAIKYLNIARGQIEGIVKMIEDERYCIDVSNQIISSISLLKKANALIIKQHLHHCIKDACCEDNLDIKLDEISNLLEKLMNK
;
A
#
# COMPACT_ATOMS: atom_id res chain seq x y z
N MET A 1 -0.52 13.23 12.79
CA MET A 1 -0.74 12.24 11.71
C MET A 1 -1.69 12.84 10.67
N ASN A 2 -1.25 12.99 9.42
CA ASN A 2 -2.06 13.56 8.33
C ASN A 2 -3.13 12.59 7.82
N LYS A 3 -3.98 13.11 6.91
CA LYS A 3 -5.13 12.41 6.33
C LYS A 3 -4.71 11.13 5.61
N GLU A 4 -3.66 11.20 4.78
CA GLU A 4 -3.14 10.07 4.01
C GLU A 4 -2.73 8.90 4.92
N LYS A 5 -1.99 9.16 6.00
CA LYS A 5 -1.61 8.10 6.97
C LYS A 5 -2.82 7.52 7.70
N LYS A 6 -3.81 8.35 8.08
CA LYS A 6 -5.06 7.88 8.71
C LYS A 6 -5.85 6.97 7.77
N ASP A 7 -5.99 7.37 6.51
CA ASP A 7 -6.72 6.60 5.50
C ASP A 7 -5.97 5.30 5.13
N ALA A 8 -4.63 5.34 5.08
CA ALA A 8 -3.82 4.14 4.88
C ALA A 8 -4.05 3.11 6.01
N ILE A 9 -4.03 3.54 7.28
CA ILE A 9 -4.33 2.69 8.44
C ILE A 9 -5.73 2.09 8.33
N LYS A 10 -6.73 2.87 7.91
CA LYS A 10 -8.10 2.37 7.68
C LYS A 10 -8.10 1.21 6.69
N TYR A 11 -7.46 1.37 5.52
CA TYR A 11 -7.40 0.29 4.53
C TYR A 11 -6.61 -0.93 5.01
N LEU A 12 -5.51 -0.72 5.73
CA LEU A 12 -4.72 -1.82 6.32
C LEU A 12 -5.52 -2.62 7.36
N ASN A 13 -6.32 -1.95 8.19
CA ASN A 13 -7.19 -2.62 9.16
C ASN A 13 -8.28 -3.47 8.48
N ILE A 14 -8.84 -2.98 7.37
CA ILE A 14 -9.81 -3.76 6.57
C ILE A 14 -9.11 -4.96 5.93
N ALA A 15 -7.93 -4.76 5.32
CA ALA A 15 -7.15 -5.83 4.72
C ALA A 15 -6.76 -6.91 5.75
N ARG A 16 -6.38 -6.51 6.97
CA ARG A 16 -6.11 -7.44 8.08
C ARG A 16 -7.31 -8.35 8.35
N GLY A 17 -8.51 -7.78 8.50
CA GLY A 17 -9.73 -8.57 8.70
C GLY A 17 -10.06 -9.50 7.53
N GLN A 18 -9.80 -9.05 6.29
CA GLN A 18 -9.95 -9.92 5.11
C GLN A 18 -8.94 -11.07 5.11
N ILE A 19 -7.68 -10.82 5.47
CA ILE A 19 -6.64 -11.85 5.58
C ILE A 19 -7.02 -12.89 6.63
N GLU A 20 -7.49 -12.46 7.80
CA GLU A 20 -8.01 -13.37 8.84
C GLU A 20 -9.18 -14.21 8.31
N GLY A 21 -10.09 -13.62 7.54
CA GLY A 21 -11.18 -14.33 6.87
C GLY A 21 -10.69 -15.34 5.85
N ILE A 22 -9.72 -14.97 5.01
CA ILE A 22 -9.12 -15.85 3.98
C ILE A 22 -8.47 -17.07 4.62
N VAL A 23 -7.74 -16.90 5.72
CA VAL A 23 -7.14 -18.03 6.46
C VAL A 23 -8.22 -19.02 6.87
N LYS A 24 -9.32 -18.55 7.48
CA LYS A 24 -10.46 -19.42 7.83
C LYS A 24 -11.09 -20.09 6.61
N MET A 25 -11.24 -19.38 5.49
CA MET A 25 -11.77 -19.99 4.27
C MET A 25 -10.92 -21.16 3.77
N ILE A 26 -9.59 -21.10 3.96
CA ILE A 26 -8.67 -22.18 3.60
C ILE A 26 -8.80 -23.33 4.60
N GLU A 27 -8.84 -23.02 5.91
CA GLU A 27 -9.05 -24.02 6.98
C GLU A 27 -10.38 -24.76 6.83
N ASP A 28 -11.42 -24.07 6.37
CA ASP A 28 -12.76 -24.60 6.09
C ASP A 28 -12.86 -25.30 4.71
N GLU A 29 -11.75 -25.50 4.00
CA GLU A 29 -11.67 -26.13 2.67
C GLU A 29 -12.62 -25.52 1.63
N ARG A 30 -12.83 -24.19 1.68
CA ARG A 30 -13.73 -23.50 0.74
C ARG A 30 -13.20 -23.51 -0.70
N TYR A 31 -14.14 -23.34 -1.64
CA TYR A 31 -13.85 -23.34 -3.06
C TYR A 31 -12.73 -22.35 -3.43
N CYS A 32 -11.72 -22.83 -4.14
CA CYS A 32 -10.48 -22.09 -4.38
C CYS A 32 -10.69 -20.76 -5.12
N ILE A 33 -11.70 -20.67 -6.00
CA ILE A 33 -12.00 -19.43 -6.72
C ILE A 33 -12.53 -18.36 -5.77
N ASP A 34 -13.33 -18.73 -4.77
CA ASP A 34 -13.84 -17.78 -3.76
C ASP A 34 -12.69 -17.25 -2.89
N VAL A 35 -11.79 -18.15 -2.46
CA VAL A 35 -10.57 -17.77 -1.72
C VAL A 35 -9.71 -16.82 -2.55
N SER A 36 -9.47 -17.15 -3.82
CA SER A 36 -8.70 -16.33 -4.75
C SER A 36 -9.31 -14.93 -4.92
N ASN A 37 -10.63 -14.84 -5.07
CA ASN A 37 -11.35 -13.57 -5.16
C ASN A 37 -11.17 -12.71 -3.89
N GLN A 38 -11.18 -13.32 -2.70
CA GLN A 38 -10.91 -12.59 -1.46
C GLN A 38 -9.45 -12.12 -1.35
N ILE A 39 -8.49 -12.93 -1.80
CA ILE A 39 -7.08 -12.54 -1.88
C ILE A 39 -6.91 -11.31 -2.80
N ILE A 40 -7.54 -11.32 -3.98
CA ILE A 40 -7.49 -10.19 -4.92
C ILE A 40 -8.12 -8.92 -4.30
N SER A 41 -9.20 -9.07 -3.55
CA SER A 41 -9.82 -7.98 -2.78
C SER A 41 -8.84 -7.39 -1.74
N SER A 42 -8.13 -8.25 -1.00
CA SER A 42 -7.12 -7.84 -0.02
C SER A 42 -5.95 -7.10 -0.69
N ILE A 43 -5.45 -7.63 -1.81
CA ILE A 43 -4.38 -6.97 -2.60
C ILE A 43 -4.82 -5.57 -3.02
N SER A 44 -6.08 -5.40 -3.43
CA SER A 44 -6.61 -4.08 -3.83
C SER A 44 -6.61 -3.07 -2.68
N LEU A 45 -6.92 -3.51 -1.45
CA LEU A 45 -6.82 -2.66 -0.26
C LEU A 45 -5.36 -2.30 0.09
N LEU A 46 -4.46 -3.26 -0.01
CA LEU A 46 -3.02 -3.04 0.22
C LEU A 46 -2.44 -2.05 -0.80
N LYS A 47 -2.82 -2.17 -2.08
CA LYS A 47 -2.45 -1.21 -3.13
C LYS A 47 -2.95 0.20 -2.81
N LYS A 48 -4.20 0.35 -2.35
CA LYS A 48 -4.76 1.65 -1.92
C LYS A 48 -4.01 2.24 -0.72
N ALA A 49 -3.73 1.43 0.30
CA ALA A 49 -2.98 1.88 1.46
C ALA A 49 -1.58 2.36 1.08
N ASN A 50 -0.87 1.57 0.26
CA ASN A 50 0.47 1.90 -0.18
C ASN A 50 0.52 3.19 -1.02
N ALA A 51 -0.44 3.37 -1.94
CA ALA A 51 -0.55 4.61 -2.73
C ALA A 51 -0.69 5.87 -1.85
N LEU A 52 -1.41 5.78 -0.73
CA LEU A 52 -1.53 6.89 0.22
C LEU A 52 -0.22 7.20 0.95
N ILE A 53 0.54 6.17 1.33
CA ILE A 53 1.88 6.35 1.94
C ILE A 53 2.83 7.04 0.97
N ILE A 54 2.79 6.65 -0.30
CA ILE A 54 3.62 7.27 -1.35
C ILE A 54 3.21 8.71 -1.57
N LYS A 55 1.91 8.98 -1.75
CA LYS A 55 1.41 10.34 -1.91
C LYS A 55 1.88 11.25 -0.76
N GLN A 56 1.81 10.73 0.46
CA GLN A 56 2.29 11.42 1.64
C GLN A 56 3.80 11.69 1.58
N HIS A 57 4.60 10.72 1.14
CA HIS A 57 6.05 10.87 0.96
C HIS A 57 6.36 11.93 -0.10
N LEU A 58 5.69 11.91 -1.26
CA LEU A 58 5.84 12.93 -2.31
C LEU A 58 5.55 14.33 -1.79
N HIS A 59 4.46 14.51 -1.04
CA HIS A 59 4.04 15.82 -0.54
C HIS A 59 5.01 16.44 0.49
N HIS A 60 5.71 15.63 1.28
CA HIS A 60 6.60 16.13 2.33
C HIS A 60 8.05 16.13 1.84
N CYS A 61 8.54 15.00 1.33
CA CYS A 61 9.94 14.84 0.98
C CYS A 61 10.36 15.65 -0.26
N ILE A 62 9.51 15.82 -1.28
CA ILE A 62 9.86 16.67 -2.44
C ILE A 62 9.78 18.14 -2.06
N LYS A 63 8.75 18.53 -1.29
CA LYS A 63 8.58 19.92 -0.85
C LYS A 63 9.76 20.40 -0.01
N ASP A 64 10.25 19.55 0.89
CA ASP A 64 11.39 19.87 1.74
C ASP A 64 12.72 19.82 0.95
N ALA A 65 12.87 18.88 0.00
CA ALA A 65 14.09 18.74 -0.79
C ALA A 65 14.33 19.85 -1.82
N CYS A 66 13.27 20.53 -2.29
CA CYS A 66 13.42 21.74 -3.12
C CYS A 66 14.16 22.88 -2.38
N CYS A 67 14.25 22.83 -1.06
CA CYS A 67 14.92 23.85 -0.24
C CYS A 67 16.34 23.45 0.19
N GLU A 68 16.77 22.20 -0.01
CA GLU A 68 17.96 21.63 0.64
C GLU A 68 19.02 21.04 -0.33
N ASP A 69 18.99 21.37 -1.63
CA ASP A 69 19.90 20.84 -2.67
C ASP A 69 20.01 19.30 -2.71
N ASN A 70 19.04 18.58 -2.14
CA ASN A 70 18.99 17.11 -2.05
C ASN A 70 17.89 16.50 -2.92
N LEU A 71 17.39 17.26 -3.90
CA LEU A 71 16.25 16.87 -4.72
C LEU A 71 16.52 15.58 -5.52
N ASP A 72 17.69 15.46 -6.15
CA ASP A 72 18.01 14.31 -6.99
C ASP A 72 18.06 12.99 -6.19
N ILE A 73 18.65 13.01 -5.00
CA ILE A 73 18.69 11.85 -4.09
C ILE A 73 17.27 11.41 -3.71
N LYS A 74 16.38 12.38 -3.46
CA LYS A 74 14.98 12.11 -3.09
C LYS A 74 14.16 11.60 -4.28
N LEU A 75 14.41 12.12 -5.49
CA LEU A 75 13.79 11.63 -6.72
C LEU A 75 14.23 10.19 -7.04
N ASP A 76 15.49 9.84 -6.81
CA ASP A 76 15.98 8.46 -6.97
C ASP A 76 15.34 7.50 -5.96
N GLU A 77 15.17 7.91 -4.70
CA GLU A 77 14.49 7.12 -3.66
C GLU A 77 13.06 6.77 -4.08
N ILE A 78 12.34 7.75 -4.62
CA ILE A 78 10.97 7.59 -5.13
C ILE A 78 10.93 6.71 -6.38
N SER A 79 11.86 6.93 -7.32
CA SER A 79 11.92 6.19 -8.58
C SER A 79 12.12 4.69 -8.33
N ASN A 80 13.05 4.34 -7.44
CA ASN A 80 13.27 2.95 -6.99
C ASN A 80 12.02 2.34 -6.35
N LEU A 81 11.23 3.13 -5.62
CA LEU A 81 10.01 2.66 -4.98
C LEU A 81 8.87 2.46 -6.00
N LEU A 82 8.75 3.34 -7.00
CA LEU A 82 7.80 3.19 -8.11
C LEU A 82 8.13 1.97 -8.97
N GLU A 83 9.40 1.72 -9.25
CA GLU A 83 9.83 0.54 -10.02
C GLU A 83 9.40 -0.76 -9.34
N LYS A 84 9.56 -0.87 -8.02
CA LYS A 84 9.09 -2.03 -7.24
C LYS A 84 7.58 -2.24 -7.30
N LEU A 85 6.80 -1.20 -7.60
CA LEU A 85 5.34 -1.27 -7.71
C LEU A 85 4.86 -1.60 -9.12
N MET A 86 5.65 -1.25 -10.13
CA MET A 86 5.34 -1.51 -11.53
C MET A 86 5.81 -2.89 -11.98
N ASN A 87 6.89 -3.42 -11.40
CA ASN A 87 7.48 -4.71 -11.78
C ASN A 87 6.87 -5.93 -11.05
N LYS A 88 5.62 -5.82 -10.56
CA LYS A 88 4.80 -6.90 -9.98
C LYS A 88 3.33 -6.74 -10.38
#